data_AF-A0A2P4PPB5-F1
#
_entry.id   AF-A0A2P4PPB5-F1
#
_cell.length_a   1.000
_cell.length_b   1.000
_cell.length_c   1.000
_cell.angle_alpha   90.00
_cell.angle_beta   90.00
_cell.angle_gamma   90.00
#
_symmetry.space_group_name_H-M   'P 1'
#
loop_
_entity.id
_entity.type
_entity.pdbx_description
1 polymer ?
#
loop_
_entity_poly.entity_id
_entity_poly.type
_entity_poly.pdbx_seq_one_letter_code
_entity_poly.pdbx_strand_id
1 'polypeptide(L)'
;MSEPSTPYTPASTSTTVARNETLTLADKIKKYDTTKLVDLLREEKDLGLNDEDLEIICKRKINGWAFLKMDQQDFRDSGFKIGTAIVLADFAEKCKEKKKRAIDESSKEFKLCIDDILRRIKNMGPVVDSNEAMRCKYISTILYTAVSILGGLVILPQMNVSGEENSSCVDYAIKKILDDLLEKIICITEGKQNQLGKGVAQNLMQCRSSCEMNLDTLKKKRKTEEAFKEYEYVYGIVTTATDWYFILHSTEAIYCTSKTEYHISLTEPIYVKM
;
A
#
# COMPACT_ATOMS: atom_id res chain seq x y z
N MET A 1 -22.86 -39.40 -36.77
CA MET A 1 -22.53 -38.09 -37.33
C MET A 1 -22.43 -37.14 -36.16
N SER A 2 -21.24 -36.59 -35.91
CA SER A 2 -20.94 -35.78 -34.73
C SER A 2 -20.70 -34.35 -35.21
N GLU A 3 -21.48 -33.40 -34.70
CA GLU A 3 -21.31 -31.98 -34.99
C GLU A 3 -20.02 -31.44 -34.36
N PRO A 4 -19.29 -30.53 -35.02
CA PRO A 4 -18.13 -29.88 -34.43
C PRO A 4 -18.56 -28.68 -33.57
N SER A 5 -18.19 -28.71 -32.29
CA SER A 5 -18.33 -27.57 -31.38
C SER A 5 -17.36 -26.45 -31.77
N THR A 6 -17.92 -25.29 -32.11
CA THR A 6 -17.16 -24.06 -32.38
C THR A 6 -16.50 -23.52 -31.10
N PRO A 7 -15.24 -23.07 -31.14
CA PRO A 7 -14.60 -22.42 -29.99
C PRO A 7 -15.24 -21.05 -29.72
N TYR A 8 -15.75 -20.86 -28.51
CA TYR A 8 -16.21 -19.56 -28.02
C TYR A 8 -14.99 -18.68 -27.72
N THR A 9 -14.83 -17.57 -28.44
CA THR A 9 -13.84 -16.52 -28.11
C THR A 9 -14.50 -15.48 -27.20
N PRO A 10 -13.99 -15.23 -25.98
CA PRO A 10 -14.49 -14.11 -25.19
C PRO A 10 -13.99 -12.80 -25.80
N ALA A 11 -14.92 -11.93 -26.16
CA ALA A 11 -14.61 -10.58 -26.61
C ALA A 11 -14.01 -9.77 -25.45
N SER A 12 -12.75 -9.36 -25.58
CA SER A 12 -12.14 -8.37 -24.69
C SER A 12 -12.86 -7.04 -24.84
N THR A 13 -13.79 -6.78 -23.93
CA THR A 13 -14.43 -5.47 -23.81
C THR A 13 -13.40 -4.51 -23.21
N SER A 14 -12.87 -3.62 -24.05
CA SER A 14 -12.07 -2.50 -23.58
C SER A 14 -13.03 -1.48 -22.94
N THR A 15 -13.26 -1.63 -21.64
CA THR A 15 -13.97 -0.63 -20.86
C THR A 15 -13.03 0.57 -20.72
N THR A 16 -13.28 1.62 -21.48
CA THR A 16 -12.72 2.95 -21.23
C THR A 16 -13.22 3.42 -19.87
N VAL A 17 -12.46 3.11 -18.81
CA VAL A 17 -12.71 3.64 -17.48
C VAL A 17 -12.44 5.14 -17.56
N ALA A 18 -13.47 5.91 -17.20
CA ALA A 18 -13.44 7.35 -17.11
C ALA A 18 -12.13 7.82 -16.45
N ARG A 19 -11.52 8.84 -17.04
CA ARG A 19 -10.33 9.55 -16.57
C ARG A 19 -10.39 9.72 -15.05
N ASN A 20 -9.74 8.83 -14.31
CA ASN A 20 -9.60 8.93 -12.87
C ASN A 20 -8.64 10.08 -12.62
N GLU A 21 -9.17 11.30 -12.51
CA GLU A 21 -8.43 12.40 -11.93
C GLU A 21 -8.06 11.98 -10.50
N THR A 22 -6.80 11.58 -10.33
CA THR A 22 -6.23 11.23 -9.04
C THR A 22 -6.23 12.46 -8.14
N LEU A 23 -7.31 12.68 -7.40
CA LEU A 23 -7.40 13.78 -6.43
C LEU A 23 -6.52 13.44 -5.22
N THR A 24 -5.52 14.29 -4.96
CA THR A 24 -4.68 14.16 -3.75
C THR A 24 -5.51 14.41 -2.48
N LEU A 25 -4.99 14.04 -1.30
CA LEU A 25 -5.65 14.38 -0.04
C LEU A 25 -5.85 15.90 0.07
N ALA A 26 -4.83 16.68 -0.32
CA ALA A 26 -4.93 18.13 -0.43
C ALA A 26 -6.04 18.58 -1.39
N ASP A 27 -6.23 17.95 -2.56
CA ASP A 27 -7.28 18.35 -3.52
C ASP A 27 -8.70 18.05 -3.02
N LYS A 28 -8.84 17.06 -2.12
CA LYS A 28 -10.09 16.85 -1.39
C LYS A 28 -10.29 17.92 -0.32
N ILE A 29 -9.29 18.14 0.53
CA ILE A 29 -9.35 19.11 1.63
C ILE A 29 -9.59 20.53 1.10
N LYS A 30 -8.99 20.93 -0.04
CA LYS A 30 -9.27 22.24 -0.68
C LYS A 30 -10.76 22.51 -0.91
N LYS A 31 -11.57 21.46 -1.08
CA LYS A 31 -13.02 21.56 -1.32
C LYS A 31 -13.86 21.51 -0.03
N TYR A 32 -13.23 21.33 1.13
CA TYR A 32 -13.94 21.23 2.40
C TYR A 32 -14.37 22.61 2.87
N ASP A 33 -15.65 22.71 3.21
CA ASP A 33 -16.15 23.76 4.09
C ASP A 33 -15.59 23.59 5.51
N THR A 34 -15.84 24.59 6.37
CA THR A 34 -15.33 24.57 7.75
C THR A 34 -15.83 23.37 8.55
N THR A 35 -17.06 22.92 8.34
CA THR A 35 -17.63 21.77 9.04
C THR A 35 -16.89 20.48 8.68
N LYS A 36 -16.73 20.19 7.38
CA LYS A 36 -15.98 19.01 6.92
C LYS A 36 -14.51 19.03 7.31
N LEU A 37 -13.91 20.22 7.38
CA LEU A 37 -12.54 20.36 7.89
C LEU A 37 -12.48 20.01 9.39
N VAL A 38 -13.43 20.49 10.19
CA VAL A 38 -13.49 20.16 11.63
C VAL A 38 -13.73 18.67 11.85
N ASP A 39 -14.60 18.04 11.05
CA ASP A 39 -14.83 16.60 11.11
C ASP A 39 -13.52 15.83 10.83
N LEU A 40 -12.79 16.21 9.78
CA LEU A 40 -11.48 15.61 9.47
C LEU A 40 -10.47 15.78 10.63
N LEU A 41 -10.37 16.97 11.19
CA LEU A 41 -9.43 17.27 12.26
C LEU A 41 -9.81 16.58 13.58
N ARG A 42 -11.09 16.35 13.81
CA ARG A 42 -11.61 15.58 14.94
C ARG A 42 -11.34 14.08 14.78
N GLU A 43 -11.41 13.55 13.56
CA GLU A 43 -11.05 12.17 13.26
C GLU A 43 -9.54 11.92 13.43
N GLU A 44 -8.69 12.92 13.14
CA GLU A 44 -7.25 12.84 13.30
C GLU A 44 -6.81 13.09 14.76
N LYS A 45 -6.94 12.05 15.58
CA LYS A 45 -6.65 12.10 17.02
C LYS A 45 -5.18 12.42 17.36
N ASP A 46 -4.26 12.18 16.43
CA ASP A 46 -2.83 12.47 16.57
C ASP A 46 -2.53 13.98 16.73
N LEU A 47 -3.50 14.85 16.44
CA LEU A 47 -3.33 16.30 16.55
C LEU A 47 -3.52 16.84 17.97
N GLY A 48 -4.11 16.05 18.88
CA GLY A 48 -4.33 16.48 20.26
C GLY A 48 -5.23 17.72 20.43
N LEU A 49 -6.09 18.01 19.45
CA LEU A 49 -6.99 19.15 19.47
C LEU A 49 -8.13 18.90 20.46
N ASN A 50 -8.41 19.89 21.31
CA ASN A 50 -9.60 19.87 22.18
C ASN A 50 -10.77 20.60 21.51
N ASP A 51 -11.93 20.61 22.17
CA ASP A 51 -13.13 21.27 21.63
C ASP A 51 -12.95 22.79 21.47
N GLU A 52 -12.16 23.44 22.33
CA GLU A 52 -11.86 24.88 22.19
C GLU A 52 -11.05 25.17 20.92
N ASP A 53 -10.06 24.33 20.62
CA ASP A 53 -9.24 24.43 19.41
C ASP A 53 -10.12 24.29 18.15
N LEU A 54 -11.01 23.31 18.12
CA LEU A 54 -11.95 23.12 17.01
C LEU A 54 -12.96 24.28 16.91
N GLU A 55 -13.38 24.85 18.04
CA GLU A 55 -14.25 26.03 18.06
C GLU A 55 -13.56 27.27 17.48
N ILE A 56 -12.24 27.43 17.65
CA ILE A 56 -11.46 28.51 17.01
C ILE A 56 -11.55 28.39 15.48
N ILE A 57 -11.41 27.17 14.92
CA ILE A 57 -11.53 26.91 13.48
C ILE A 57 -12.91 27.35 12.97
N CYS A 58 -13.97 26.97 13.69
CA CYS A 58 -15.35 27.38 13.41
C CYS A 58 -15.54 28.91 13.47
N LYS A 59 -15.11 29.54 14.57
CA LYS A 59 -15.24 31.00 14.81
C LYS A 59 -14.50 31.81 13.74
N ARG A 60 -13.32 31.36 13.33
CA ARG A 60 -12.49 32.01 12.30
C ARG A 60 -12.93 31.64 10.87
N LYS A 61 -13.88 30.72 10.70
CA LYS A 61 -14.36 30.23 9.39
C LYS A 61 -13.22 29.72 8.51
N ILE A 62 -12.25 29.03 9.11
CA ILE A 62 -11.14 28.43 8.37
C ILE A 62 -11.74 27.27 7.57
N ASN A 63 -11.65 27.35 6.25
CA ASN A 63 -12.06 26.27 5.34
C ASN A 63 -10.82 25.47 4.90
N GLY A 64 -11.02 24.34 4.25
CA GLY A 64 -9.89 23.45 3.93
C GLY A 64 -8.87 24.06 2.97
N TRP A 65 -9.27 24.98 2.09
CA TRP A 65 -8.32 25.73 1.26
C TRP A 65 -7.44 26.67 2.08
N ALA A 66 -8.03 27.43 2.99
CA ALA A 66 -7.31 28.34 3.89
C ALA A 66 -6.38 27.56 4.82
N PHE A 67 -6.88 26.48 5.44
CA PHE A 67 -6.10 25.59 6.31
C PHE A 67 -4.81 25.10 5.63
N LEU A 68 -4.89 24.67 4.37
CA LEU A 68 -3.72 24.22 3.63
C LEU A 68 -2.76 25.36 3.26
N LYS A 69 -3.21 26.61 3.20
CA LYS A 69 -2.36 27.76 2.86
C LYS A 69 -1.67 28.37 4.08
N MET A 70 -2.23 28.18 5.27
CA MET A 70 -1.73 28.75 6.51
C MET A 70 -0.41 28.14 6.94
N ASP A 71 0.49 28.98 7.44
CA ASP A 71 1.69 28.58 8.15
C ASP A 71 1.53 28.64 9.68
N GLN A 72 2.61 28.32 10.41
CA GLN A 72 2.59 28.35 11.88
C GLN A 72 2.22 29.75 12.44
N GLN A 73 2.63 30.83 11.79
CA GLN A 73 2.35 32.18 12.24
C GLN A 73 0.88 32.54 11.99
N ASP A 74 0.33 32.16 10.83
CA ASP A 74 -1.09 32.36 10.53
C ASP A 74 -2.01 31.67 11.56
N PHE A 75 -1.65 30.47 12.01
CA PHE A 75 -2.39 29.79 13.08
C PHE A 75 -2.28 30.52 14.42
N ARG A 76 -1.11 31.04 14.79
CA ARG A 76 -0.97 31.84 16.02
C ARG A 76 -1.82 33.10 15.98
N ASP A 77 -1.80 33.81 14.86
CA ASP A 77 -2.57 35.04 14.67
C ASP A 77 -4.09 34.76 14.64
N SER A 78 -4.48 33.52 14.33
CA SER A 78 -5.86 33.04 14.42
C SER A 78 -6.32 32.77 15.86
N GLY A 79 -5.39 32.71 16.82
CA GLY A 79 -5.67 32.52 18.26
C GLY A 79 -5.22 31.17 18.82
N PHE A 80 -4.52 30.34 18.05
CA PHE A 80 -3.99 29.07 18.54
C PHE A 80 -2.76 29.29 19.44
N LYS A 81 -2.65 28.47 20.49
CA LYS A 81 -1.43 28.40 21.30
C LYS A 81 -0.27 27.92 20.43
N ILE A 82 0.94 28.32 20.79
CA ILE A 82 2.19 27.98 20.09
C ILE A 82 2.30 26.50 19.72
N GLY A 83 2.00 25.59 20.66
CA GLY A 83 2.06 24.14 20.43
C GLY A 83 1.05 23.68 19.38
N THR A 84 -0.21 24.07 19.54
CA THR A 84 -1.29 23.75 18.59
C THR A 84 -1.02 24.30 17.19
N ALA A 85 -0.49 25.52 17.09
CA ALA A 85 -0.15 26.14 15.82
C ALA A 85 0.94 25.38 15.05
N ILE A 86 1.96 24.87 15.75
CA ILE A 86 2.99 24.01 15.15
C ILE A 86 2.37 22.72 14.61
N VAL A 87 1.57 22.04 15.44
CA VAL A 87 0.93 20.76 15.07
C VAL A 87 0.02 20.91 13.85
N LEU A 88 -0.80 21.98 13.80
CA LEU A 88 -1.68 22.25 12.66
C LEU A 88 -0.91 22.55 11.37
N ALA A 89 0.18 23.33 11.46
CA ALA A 89 1.03 23.64 10.31
C ALA A 89 1.72 22.39 9.75
N ASP A 90 2.30 21.57 10.62
CA ASP A 90 2.93 20.29 10.23
C ASP A 90 1.91 19.34 9.61
N PHE A 91 0.69 19.28 10.16
CA PHE A 91 -0.37 18.47 9.59
C PHE A 91 -0.84 18.98 8.22
N ALA A 92 -0.97 20.30 8.05
CA ALA A 92 -1.31 20.90 6.77
C ALA A 92 -0.26 20.56 5.70
N GLU A 93 1.03 20.59 6.06
CA GLU A 93 2.12 20.22 5.15
C GLU A 93 2.11 18.73 4.83
N LYS A 94 1.95 17.86 5.84
CA LYS A 94 1.75 16.42 5.67
C LYS A 94 0.57 16.10 4.75
N CYS A 95 -0.50 16.89 4.80
CA CYS A 95 -1.65 16.74 3.88
C CYS A 95 -1.30 17.09 2.43
N LYS A 96 -0.37 18.04 2.20
CA LYS A 96 0.15 18.36 0.86
C LYS A 96 1.11 17.30 0.35
N GLU A 97 1.94 16.76 1.25
CA GLU A 97 2.95 15.74 0.92
C GLU A 97 2.37 14.33 0.74
N LYS A 98 1.22 14.02 1.36
CA LYS A 98 0.38 12.85 1.07
C LYS A 98 -0.24 12.95 -0.35
N LYS A 99 0.62 13.05 -1.37
CA LYS A 99 0.33 12.47 -2.67
C LYS A 99 0.11 10.98 -2.43
N LYS A 100 -1.10 10.49 -2.69
CA LYS A 100 -1.18 9.17 -3.31
C LYS A 100 -0.31 9.31 -4.56
N ARG A 101 0.92 8.78 -4.54
CA ARG A 101 1.66 8.58 -5.79
C ARG A 101 0.86 7.51 -6.53
N ALA A 102 -0.21 7.94 -7.20
CA ALA A 102 -0.79 7.10 -8.22
C ALA A 102 0.34 6.89 -9.22
N ILE A 103 0.62 5.63 -9.48
CA ILE A 103 1.53 5.26 -10.54
C ILE A 103 0.87 5.78 -11.82
N ASP A 104 1.56 6.68 -12.52
CA ASP A 104 1.09 7.15 -13.82
C ASP A 104 1.35 6.03 -14.83
N GLU A 105 0.31 5.27 -15.17
CA GLU A 105 0.38 4.17 -16.13
C GLU A 105 0.77 4.64 -17.54
N SER A 106 0.62 5.94 -17.82
CA SER A 106 1.05 6.53 -19.10
C SER A 106 2.54 6.90 -19.13
N SER A 107 3.19 6.94 -17.95
CA SER A 107 4.59 7.31 -17.80
C SER A 107 5.55 6.37 -18.52
N LYS A 108 6.71 6.89 -18.90
CA LYS A 108 7.76 6.10 -19.55
C LYS A 108 8.30 5.03 -18.60
N GLU A 109 8.43 5.37 -17.32
CA GLU A 109 8.95 4.51 -16.26
C GLU A 109 8.06 3.30 -16.04
N PHE A 110 6.73 3.50 -16.00
CA PHE A 110 5.78 2.40 -15.89
C PHE A 110 5.83 1.46 -17.10
N LYS A 111 5.84 2.02 -18.32
CA LYS A 111 5.93 1.21 -19.56
C LYS A 111 7.23 0.39 -19.60
N LEU A 112 8.36 1.01 -19.26
CA LEU A 112 9.66 0.31 -19.19
C LEU A 112 9.65 -0.82 -18.15
N CYS A 113 8.98 -0.63 -17.02
CA CYS A 113 8.81 -1.68 -16.01
C CYS A 113 8.03 -2.87 -16.57
N ILE A 114 6.90 -2.63 -17.24
CA ILE A 114 6.10 -3.69 -17.87
C ILE A 114 6.91 -4.42 -18.94
N ASP A 115 7.60 -3.68 -19.82
CA ASP A 115 8.44 -4.26 -20.87
C ASP A 115 9.56 -5.14 -20.29
N ASP A 116 10.19 -4.71 -19.19
CA ASP A 116 11.25 -5.50 -18.53
C ASP A 116 10.71 -6.78 -17.90
N ILE A 117 9.51 -6.73 -17.27
CA ILE A 117 8.83 -7.92 -16.75
C ILE A 117 8.55 -8.91 -17.88
N LEU A 118 7.89 -8.45 -18.95
CA LEU A 118 7.53 -9.29 -20.09
C LEU A 118 8.77 -9.90 -20.77
N ARG A 119 9.81 -9.11 -20.98
CA ARG A 119 11.07 -9.57 -21.59
C ARG A 119 11.77 -10.65 -20.76
N ARG A 120 11.79 -10.50 -19.44
CA ARG A 120 12.42 -11.48 -18.54
C ARG A 120 11.64 -12.77 -18.49
N ILE A 121 10.32 -12.67 -18.33
CA ILE A 121 9.42 -13.82 -18.23
C ILE A 121 9.40 -14.62 -19.53
N LYS A 122 9.46 -13.97 -20.69
CA LYS A 122 9.48 -14.65 -22.01
C LYS A 122 10.59 -15.70 -22.15
N ASN A 123 11.72 -15.48 -21.47
CA ASN A 123 12.85 -16.40 -21.49
C ASN A 123 12.79 -17.45 -20.35
N MET A 124 11.77 -17.37 -19.50
CA MET A 124 11.49 -18.38 -18.47
C MET A 124 10.60 -19.47 -19.07
N GLY A 125 10.85 -20.73 -18.73
CA GLY A 125 9.95 -21.84 -19.07
C GLY A 125 8.58 -21.68 -18.42
N PRO A 126 7.56 -22.46 -18.81
CA PRO A 126 6.21 -22.33 -18.29
C PRO A 126 6.16 -22.43 -16.76
N VAL A 127 5.34 -21.59 -16.13
CA VAL A 127 5.18 -21.56 -14.68
C VAL A 127 4.22 -22.65 -14.16
N VAL A 128 3.27 -23.08 -15.00
CA VAL A 128 2.33 -24.16 -14.70
C VAL A 128 3.12 -25.45 -14.49
N ASP A 129 2.85 -26.16 -13.40
CA ASP A 129 3.55 -27.38 -12.96
C ASP A 129 5.07 -27.24 -12.75
N SER A 130 5.57 -26.01 -12.71
CA SER A 130 6.99 -25.77 -12.44
C SER A 130 7.35 -26.10 -10.99
N ASN A 131 8.65 -26.19 -10.68
CA ASN A 131 9.10 -26.36 -9.30
C ASN A 131 9.09 -25.03 -8.53
N GLU A 132 9.34 -25.10 -7.23
CA GLU A 132 9.38 -23.93 -6.35
C GLU A 132 10.40 -22.89 -6.79
N ALA A 133 11.60 -23.33 -7.19
CA ALA A 133 12.66 -22.43 -7.65
C ALA A 133 12.25 -21.59 -8.88
N MET A 134 11.56 -22.20 -9.84
CA MET A 134 11.04 -21.50 -11.01
C MET A 134 9.96 -20.49 -10.62
N ARG A 135 8.98 -20.87 -9.78
CA ARG A 135 7.94 -19.95 -9.29
C ARG A 135 8.55 -18.77 -8.54
N CYS A 136 9.50 -19.00 -7.65
CA CYS A 136 10.21 -17.94 -6.95
C CYS A 136 10.91 -16.99 -7.93
N LYS A 137 11.40 -17.48 -9.07
CA LYS A 137 11.98 -16.63 -10.12
C LYS A 137 10.93 -15.72 -10.78
N TYR A 138 9.75 -16.24 -11.07
CA TYR A 138 8.63 -15.46 -11.60
C TYR A 138 8.19 -14.38 -10.59
N ILE A 139 7.94 -14.78 -9.34
CA ILE A 139 7.48 -13.90 -8.26
C ILE A 139 8.51 -12.78 -8.03
N SER A 140 9.77 -13.13 -7.82
CA SER A 140 10.84 -12.14 -7.60
C SER A 140 11.00 -11.20 -8.79
N THR A 141 10.89 -11.69 -10.03
CA THR A 141 10.97 -10.83 -11.22
C THR A 141 9.89 -9.76 -11.21
N ILE A 142 8.65 -10.13 -10.90
CA ILE A 142 7.53 -9.18 -10.83
C ILE A 142 7.74 -8.22 -9.65
N LEU A 143 8.06 -8.73 -8.46
CA LEU A 143 8.24 -7.92 -7.26
C LEU A 143 9.37 -6.89 -7.39
N TYR A 144 10.58 -7.33 -7.78
CA TYR A 144 11.74 -6.43 -7.89
C TYR A 144 11.52 -5.36 -8.95
N THR A 145 10.96 -5.71 -10.10
CA THR A 145 10.72 -4.73 -11.16
C THR A 145 9.58 -3.76 -10.79
N ALA A 146 8.49 -4.24 -10.17
CA ALA A 146 7.41 -3.38 -9.71
C ALA A 146 7.87 -2.40 -8.59
N VAL A 147 8.65 -2.91 -7.63
CA VAL A 147 9.23 -2.09 -6.56
C VAL A 147 10.24 -1.08 -7.11
N SER A 148 10.91 -1.36 -8.23
CA SER A 148 11.86 -0.39 -8.83
C SER A 148 11.22 0.93 -9.29
N ILE A 149 9.91 0.94 -9.58
CA ILE A 149 9.16 2.19 -9.84
C ILE A 149 9.05 3.04 -8.56
N LEU A 150 9.12 2.40 -7.39
CA LEU A 150 8.90 3.00 -6.09
C LEU A 150 10.23 3.20 -5.36
N GLY A 151 10.69 4.45 -5.25
CA GLY A 151 11.88 4.77 -4.45
C GLY A 151 11.67 4.57 -2.95
N GLY A 152 12.75 4.23 -2.23
CA GLY A 152 12.78 4.11 -0.76
C GLY A 152 12.25 2.79 -0.20
N LEU A 153 12.17 1.75 -1.04
CA LEU A 153 11.75 0.40 -0.65
C LEU A 153 12.89 -0.60 -0.81
N VAL A 154 12.91 -1.61 0.07
CA VAL A 154 13.88 -2.71 0.05
C VAL A 154 13.14 -4.03 0.13
N ILE A 155 13.49 -4.98 -0.75
CA ILE A 155 12.97 -6.35 -0.70
C ILE A 155 14.00 -7.24 0.00
N LEU A 156 13.55 -7.95 1.03
CA LEU A 156 14.33 -8.91 1.80
C LEU A 156 13.75 -10.32 1.56
N PRO A 157 14.41 -11.16 0.74
CA PRO A 157 14.00 -12.55 0.58
C PRO A 157 14.29 -13.34 1.87
N GLN A 158 13.44 -14.32 2.18
CA GLN A 158 13.65 -15.24 3.31
C GLN A 158 13.86 -14.54 4.66
N MET A 159 13.12 -13.46 4.90
CA MET A 159 13.21 -12.70 6.15
C MET A 159 12.45 -13.43 7.26
N ASN A 160 13.06 -13.55 8.44
CA ASN A 160 12.32 -14.00 9.61
C ASN A 160 11.43 -12.88 10.15
N VAL A 161 10.15 -13.19 10.30
CA VAL A 161 9.16 -12.36 11.00
C VAL A 161 8.84 -13.06 12.31
N SER A 162 9.01 -12.35 13.42
CA SER A 162 8.77 -12.86 14.77
C SER A 162 7.73 -12.00 15.48
N GLY A 163 6.63 -12.62 15.92
CA GLY A 163 5.69 -12.06 16.88
C GLY A 163 5.57 -12.95 18.12
N GLU A 164 4.68 -12.60 19.04
CA GLU A 164 4.50 -13.36 20.29
C GLU A 164 4.09 -14.82 20.04
N GLU A 165 3.32 -15.08 18.97
CA GLU A 165 2.73 -16.38 18.69
C GLU A 165 3.52 -17.23 17.68
N ASN A 166 4.35 -16.61 16.81
CA ASN A 166 5.10 -17.34 15.79
C ASN A 166 6.39 -16.62 15.38
N SER A 167 7.40 -17.41 15.01
CA SER A 167 8.56 -16.95 14.25
C SER A 167 8.63 -17.80 12.99
N SER A 168 8.41 -17.17 11.83
CA SER A 168 8.46 -17.88 10.55
C SER A 168 9.18 -17.06 9.50
N CYS A 169 9.89 -17.77 8.63
CA CYS A 169 10.53 -17.21 7.46
C CYS A 169 9.46 -16.93 6.40
N VAL A 170 9.45 -15.71 5.87
CA VAL A 170 8.58 -15.31 4.76
C VAL A 170 9.35 -15.39 3.45
N ASP A 171 8.70 -15.69 2.33
CA ASP A 171 9.41 -15.74 1.04
C ASP A 171 10.02 -14.39 0.67
N TYR A 172 9.22 -13.32 0.80
CA TYR A 172 9.70 -11.94 0.61
C TYR A 172 9.04 -10.97 1.59
N ALA A 173 9.84 -10.13 2.23
CA ALA A 173 9.37 -8.95 2.94
C ALA A 173 9.75 -7.69 2.17
N ILE A 174 8.85 -6.71 2.10
CA ILE A 174 9.14 -5.38 1.58
C ILE A 174 9.15 -4.42 2.75
N LYS A 175 10.29 -3.74 2.93
CA LYS A 175 10.46 -2.68 3.92
C LYS A 175 10.46 -1.31 3.25
N LYS A 176 9.91 -0.32 3.96
CA LYS A 176 10.07 1.08 3.63
C LYS A 176 11.10 1.70 4.55
N ILE A 177 12.09 2.36 3.96
CA ILE A 177 13.05 3.18 4.69
C ILE A 177 12.35 4.51 4.99
N LEU A 178 12.20 4.85 6.28
CA LEU A 178 11.59 6.10 6.72
C LEU A 178 12.65 7.15 7.04
N ASP A 179 13.74 6.74 7.70
CA ASP A 179 14.96 7.49 7.93
C ASP A 179 16.14 6.54 8.22
N ASP A 180 17.33 7.07 8.47
CA ASP A 180 18.58 6.31 8.67
C ASP A 180 18.51 5.24 9.78
N LEU A 181 17.55 5.35 10.70
CA LEU A 181 17.41 4.47 11.87
C LEU A 181 16.06 3.74 11.91
N LEU A 182 15.13 4.05 11.00
CA LEU A 182 13.77 3.53 11.02
C LEU A 182 13.38 2.91 9.68
N GLU A 183 13.21 1.59 9.72
CA GLU A 183 12.62 0.81 8.65
C GLU A 183 11.32 0.17 9.14
N LYS A 184 10.36 0.04 8.22
CA LYS A 184 9.04 -0.51 8.51
C LYS A 184 8.69 -1.59 7.50
N ILE A 185 8.23 -2.75 7.98
CA ILE A 185 7.69 -3.79 7.10
C ILE A 185 6.36 -3.28 6.55
N ILE A 186 6.23 -3.18 5.24
CA ILE A 186 4.99 -2.72 4.59
C ILE A 186 4.27 -3.83 3.84
N CYS A 187 4.97 -4.89 3.45
CA CYS A 187 4.37 -6.01 2.73
C CYS A 187 5.07 -7.34 3.05
N ILE A 188 4.29 -8.42 3.17
CA ILE A 188 4.77 -9.80 3.27
C ILE A 188 4.20 -10.61 2.10
N THR A 189 5.06 -11.33 1.39
CA THR A 189 4.68 -12.19 0.27
C THR A 189 4.95 -13.65 0.55
N GLU A 190 3.97 -14.50 0.24
CA GLU A 190 4.05 -15.95 0.33
C GLU A 190 3.71 -16.59 -1.03
N GLY A 191 4.66 -17.31 -1.62
CA GLY A 191 4.50 -18.12 -2.82
C GLY A 191 3.96 -19.51 -2.49
N LYS A 192 2.93 -19.98 -3.18
CA LYS A 192 2.37 -21.33 -3.03
C LYS A 192 2.23 -22.02 -4.38
N GLN A 193 2.25 -23.35 -4.40
CA GLN A 193 1.97 -24.10 -5.63
C GLN A 193 0.47 -24.32 -5.84
N ASN A 194 -0.19 -24.91 -4.83
CA ASN A 194 -1.60 -25.33 -4.91
C ASN A 194 -2.33 -25.28 -3.55
N GLN A 195 -1.66 -24.90 -2.47
CA GLN A 195 -2.23 -24.81 -1.11
C GLN A 195 -2.51 -23.36 -0.72
N LEU A 196 -3.28 -22.66 -1.56
CA LEU A 196 -3.63 -21.24 -1.40
C LEU A 196 -4.23 -20.92 -0.03
N GLY A 197 -5.20 -21.72 0.45
CA GLY A 197 -5.82 -21.50 1.76
C GLY A 197 -4.81 -21.56 2.92
N LYS A 198 -3.81 -22.45 2.85
CA LYS A 198 -2.72 -22.48 3.84
C LYS A 198 -1.81 -21.26 3.71
N GLY A 199 -1.53 -20.84 2.47
CA GLY A 199 -0.78 -19.60 2.20
C GLY A 199 -1.46 -18.37 2.77
N VAL A 200 -2.78 -18.23 2.62
CA VAL A 200 -3.55 -17.13 3.20
C VAL A 200 -3.50 -17.15 4.72
N ALA A 201 -3.74 -18.30 5.36
CA ALA A 201 -3.67 -18.41 6.81
C ALA A 201 -2.26 -18.06 7.34
N GLN A 202 -1.21 -18.58 6.71
CA GLN A 202 0.18 -18.29 7.07
C GLN A 202 0.52 -16.80 6.88
N ASN A 203 0.16 -16.23 5.74
CA ASN A 203 0.43 -14.83 5.42
C ASN A 203 -0.31 -13.87 6.36
N LEU A 204 -1.54 -14.18 6.77
CA LEU A 204 -2.29 -13.40 7.76
C LEU A 204 -1.56 -13.35 9.11
N MET A 205 -1.10 -14.51 9.60
CA MET A 205 -0.35 -14.57 10.84
C MET A 205 0.97 -13.80 10.77
N GLN A 206 1.68 -13.88 9.64
CA GLN A 206 2.92 -13.13 9.41
C GLN A 206 2.67 -11.62 9.29
N CYS A 207 1.57 -11.20 8.66
CA CYS A 207 1.20 -9.79 8.59
C CYS A 207 0.87 -9.23 9.98
N ARG A 208 0.16 -10.00 10.82
CA ARG A 208 -0.10 -9.65 12.22
C ARG A 208 1.20 -9.44 12.99
N SER A 209 2.10 -10.42 12.97
CA SER A 209 3.40 -10.32 13.64
C SER A 209 4.25 -9.15 13.10
N SER A 210 4.17 -8.87 11.80
CA SER A 210 4.84 -7.70 11.21
C SER A 210 4.26 -6.37 11.72
N CYS A 211 2.94 -6.29 11.94
CA CYS A 211 2.32 -5.12 12.57
C CYS A 211 2.85 -4.92 13.98
N GLU A 212 2.87 -5.98 14.79
CA GLU A 212 3.40 -5.94 16.17
C GLU A 212 4.87 -5.48 16.20
N MET A 213 5.72 -6.03 15.32
CA MET A 213 7.12 -5.61 15.19
C MET A 213 7.28 -4.13 14.80
N ASN A 214 6.44 -3.64 13.89
CA ASN A 214 6.46 -2.24 13.48
C ASN A 214 6.08 -1.33 14.65
N LEU A 215 5.03 -1.68 15.40
CA LEU A 215 4.59 -0.94 16.59
C LEU A 215 5.68 -0.89 17.65
N ASP A 216 6.30 -2.02 17.97
CA ASP A 216 7.36 -2.06 18.97
C ASP A 216 8.59 -1.26 18.56
N THR A 217 8.92 -1.25 17.26
CA THR A 217 9.99 -0.39 16.73
C THR A 217 9.63 1.09 16.91
N LEU A 218 8.38 1.48 16.66
CA LEU A 218 7.90 2.85 16.85
C LEU A 218 7.94 3.28 18.33
N LYS A 219 7.50 2.41 19.25
CA LYS A 219 7.55 2.66 20.70
C LYS A 219 8.97 2.88 21.19
N LYS A 220 9.93 2.05 20.79
CA LYS A 220 11.34 2.18 21.20
C LYS A 220 11.98 3.52 20.80
N LYS A 221 11.50 4.15 19.72
CA LYS A 221 11.96 5.47 19.28
C LYS A 221 11.33 6.63 20.07
N ARG A 222 10.13 6.45 20.65
CA ARG A 222 9.41 7.48 21.42
C ARG A 222 9.79 7.40 22.90
N LYS A 223 10.48 8.40 23.43
CA LYS A 223 10.92 8.48 24.85
C LYS A 223 9.83 8.90 25.85
N THR A 224 8.53 8.78 25.56
CA THR A 224 7.49 9.23 26.51
C THR A 224 6.24 8.37 26.41
N GLU A 225 5.78 7.90 27.58
CA GLU A 225 4.58 7.12 27.83
C GLU A 225 3.33 7.97 27.58
N GLU A 226 2.86 8.06 26.34
CA GLU A 226 1.47 8.41 26.07
C GLU A 226 0.86 7.32 25.17
N ALA A 227 -0.04 6.54 25.78
CA ALA A 227 -0.67 5.38 25.17
C ALA A 227 -1.72 5.79 24.13
N PHE A 228 -1.27 6.16 22.94
CA PHE A 228 -2.14 6.21 21.76
C PHE A 228 -2.38 4.79 21.25
N LYS A 229 -3.60 4.50 20.76
CA LYS A 229 -3.84 3.29 19.96
C LYS A 229 -3.02 3.43 18.68
N GLU A 230 -1.87 2.76 18.63
CA GLU A 230 -1.01 2.79 17.45
C GLU A 230 -1.68 2.00 16.32
N TYR A 231 -2.34 2.73 15.41
CA TYR A 231 -2.92 2.13 14.21
C TYR A 231 -1.79 1.75 13.26
N GLU A 232 -1.73 0.46 12.91
CA GLU A 232 -0.70 -0.10 12.05
C GLU A 232 -1.34 -1.04 11.03
N TYR A 233 -0.74 -1.13 9.84
CA TYR A 233 -1.16 -2.03 8.79
C TYR A 233 0.00 -2.53 7.95
N VAL A 234 -0.14 -3.77 7.50
CA VAL A 234 0.81 -4.46 6.61
C VAL A 234 0.02 -5.10 5.47
N TYR A 235 0.54 -4.98 4.25
CA TYR A 235 -0.02 -5.67 3.11
C TYR A 235 0.47 -7.12 3.07
N GLY A 236 -0.43 -8.02 2.68
CA GLY A 236 -0.13 -9.42 2.42
C GLY A 236 -0.27 -9.72 0.94
N ILE A 237 0.63 -10.52 0.40
CA ILE A 237 0.53 -11.09 -0.95
C ILE A 237 0.61 -12.60 -0.81
N VAL A 238 -0.37 -13.30 -1.37
CA VAL A 238 -0.29 -14.75 -1.59
C VAL A 238 -0.36 -14.99 -3.08
N THR A 239 0.52 -15.82 -3.63
CA THR A 239 0.56 -16.02 -5.08
C THR A 239 1.01 -17.41 -5.52
N THR A 240 0.44 -17.88 -6.63
CA THR A 240 0.91 -19.06 -7.37
C THR A 240 1.89 -18.72 -8.50
N ALA A 241 2.35 -17.47 -8.55
CA ALA A 241 3.00 -16.79 -9.67
C ALA A 241 2.06 -16.46 -10.85
N THR A 242 1.01 -17.26 -11.10
CA THR A 242 -0.07 -16.93 -12.05
C THR A 242 -1.17 -16.11 -11.39
N ASP A 243 -1.59 -16.49 -10.19
CA ASP A 243 -2.69 -15.86 -9.47
C ASP A 243 -2.14 -15.09 -8.28
N TRP A 244 -2.65 -13.87 -8.07
CA TRP A 244 -2.18 -12.96 -7.03
C TRP A 244 -3.34 -12.47 -6.18
N TYR A 245 -3.20 -12.64 -4.86
CA TYR A 245 -4.19 -12.27 -3.86
C TYR A 245 -3.57 -11.24 -2.94
N PHE A 246 -4.23 -10.09 -2.78
CA PHE A 246 -3.75 -9.01 -1.94
C PHE A 246 -4.62 -8.87 -0.70
N ILE A 247 -3.95 -8.83 0.44
CA ILE A 247 -4.53 -8.72 1.77
C ILE A 247 -4.03 -7.40 2.38
N LEU A 248 -4.86 -6.77 3.19
CA LEU A 248 -4.46 -5.68 4.06
C LEU A 248 -4.84 -6.09 5.47
N HIS A 249 -3.84 -6.33 6.31
CA HIS A 249 -4.02 -6.60 7.73
C HIS A 249 -3.76 -5.30 8.48
N SER A 250 -4.73 -4.79 9.23
CA SER A 250 -4.53 -3.70 10.19
C SER A 250 -4.70 -4.18 11.63
N THR A 251 -4.39 -3.32 12.60
CA THR A 251 -4.66 -3.57 14.02
C THR A 251 -6.15 -3.70 14.35
N GLU A 252 -7.03 -3.28 13.44
CA GLU A 252 -8.49 -3.24 13.67
C GLU A 252 -9.27 -4.21 12.79
N ALA A 253 -8.78 -4.49 11.58
CA ALA A 253 -9.51 -5.29 10.61
C ALA A 253 -8.60 -5.92 9.54
N ILE A 254 -9.12 -6.95 8.88
CA ILE A 254 -8.50 -7.60 7.73
C ILE A 254 -9.36 -7.30 6.50
N TYR A 255 -8.72 -6.88 5.42
CA TYR A 255 -9.33 -6.61 4.13
C TYR A 255 -8.64 -7.45 3.04
N CYS A 256 -9.37 -7.79 1.98
CA CYS A 256 -8.84 -8.53 0.83
C CYS A 256 -9.33 -7.87 -0.47
N THR A 257 -8.49 -7.76 -1.49
CA THR A 257 -8.87 -7.11 -2.75
C THR A 257 -9.80 -8.00 -3.59
N SER A 258 -11.11 -7.72 -3.50
CA SER A 258 -12.21 -8.27 -4.29
C SER A 258 -12.51 -9.78 -4.12
N LYS A 259 -13.74 -10.19 -4.47
CA LYS A 259 -14.19 -11.59 -4.45
C LYS A 259 -13.56 -12.45 -5.55
N THR A 260 -12.74 -11.87 -6.43
CA THR A 260 -12.19 -12.50 -7.64
C THR A 260 -10.68 -12.31 -7.73
N GLU A 261 -9.99 -13.38 -8.14
CA GLU A 261 -8.54 -13.51 -8.17
C GLU A 261 -7.94 -12.69 -9.33
N TYR A 262 -6.76 -12.08 -9.14
CA TYR A 262 -6.03 -11.45 -10.24
C TYR A 262 -5.18 -12.49 -10.95
N HIS A 263 -5.67 -12.98 -12.10
CA HIS A 263 -4.96 -13.94 -12.93
C HIS A 263 -4.05 -13.21 -13.93
N ILE A 264 -2.74 -13.40 -13.79
CA ILE A 264 -1.73 -12.96 -14.75
C ILE A 264 -1.56 -14.08 -15.79
N SER A 265 -1.96 -13.81 -17.04
CA SER A 265 -1.73 -14.76 -18.13
C SER A 265 -0.24 -14.75 -18.50
N LEU A 266 0.44 -15.84 -18.17
CA LEU A 266 1.86 -16.07 -18.48
C LEU A 266 2.05 -17.03 -19.67
N THR A 267 0.97 -17.32 -20.41
CA THR A 267 0.94 -18.28 -21.52
C THR A 267 0.99 -17.56 -22.86
N GLU A 268 2.18 -17.12 -23.29
CA GLU A 268 2.45 -17.07 -24.73
C GLU A 268 3.15 -18.37 -25.14
N PRO A 269 2.55 -19.21 -25.99
CA PRO A 269 3.24 -20.37 -26.53
C PRO A 269 4.44 -19.88 -27.36
N ILE A 270 5.64 -20.33 -26.99
CA ILE A 270 6.84 -20.13 -27.78
C ILE A 270 6.71 -20.98 -29.04
N TYR A 271 6.17 -20.40 -30.12
CA TYR A 271 6.34 -20.98 -31.45
C TYR A 271 7.80 -20.75 -31.87
N VAL A 272 8.69 -21.66 -31.47
CA VAL A 272 9.98 -21.80 -32.14
C VAL A 272 9.68 -22.45 -33.49
N LYS A 273 9.53 -21.65 -34.54
CA LYS A 273 9.77 -22.16 -35.90
C LYS A 273 11.27 -22.48 -35.97
N MET A 274 11.61 -23.77 -35.87
CA MET A 274 12.88 -24.28 -36.40
C MET A 274 12.88 -24.16 -37.92
#